data_AF-A0A9D4R4A4-F1
#
_entry.id   AF-A0A9D4R4A4-F1
#
_cell.length_a   1.000
_cell.length_b   1.000
_cell.length_c   1.000
_cell.angle_alpha   90.00
_cell.angle_beta   90.00
_cell.angle_gamma   90.00
#
_symmetry.space_group_name_H-M   'P 1'
#
loop_
_entity.id
_entity.type
_entity.pdbx_description
1 polymer ?
#
loop_
_entity_poly.entity_id
_entity_poly.type
_entity_poly.pdbx_seq_one_letter_code
_entity_poly.pdbx_strand_id
1 'polypeptide(L)'
;MSVESNLPACIACMYEGDLSYLDLDTGRIFSAAREHDTVTLTSSEFDTLMNKFDMLQTNLEKIANIEKCIGKLDKLDKLDAIEISIKDIEVKLYDKDHRFTSVEKNTNALESTAQFLSDEYDTVKKNQSEQNKQLAEHSKTIHDLSTENQCLKESLMDIQYQYCQIKTQLLDSKCREMRDNLVFTNIDEILNTNAYGKQYENTENVLSEILSARLHLTDIKFERVHQC
;
A
#
# COMPACT_ATOMS: atom_id res chain seq x y z
N MET A 1 76.18 18.94 39.35
CA MET A 1 76.76 20.18 39.88
C MET A 1 76.56 20.16 41.37
N SER A 2 77.67 19.95 42.09
CA SER A 2 77.87 20.38 43.46
C SER A 2 77.35 21.80 43.63
N VAL A 3 76.73 22.13 44.76
CA VAL A 3 77.46 22.74 45.88
C VAL A 3 76.69 22.49 47.18
N GLU A 4 77.43 22.00 48.17
CA GLU A 4 77.15 22.11 49.60
C GLU A 4 76.62 23.51 49.97
N SER A 5 75.82 23.60 51.03
CA SER A 5 76.19 24.52 52.12
C SER A 5 75.26 24.37 53.32
N ASN A 6 75.85 23.78 54.35
CA ASN A 6 75.89 24.34 55.71
C ASN A 6 74.55 24.61 56.41
N LEU A 7 74.21 23.66 57.29
CA LEU A 7 73.82 24.04 58.65
C LEU A 7 74.85 25.04 59.22
N PRO A 8 74.37 26.06 59.95
CA PRO A 8 74.92 26.41 61.25
C PRO A 8 73.89 25.95 62.28
N ALA A 9 74.18 24.97 63.14
CA ALA A 9 75.04 25.12 64.31
C ALA A 9 74.65 26.37 65.13
N CYS A 10 74.07 26.09 66.31
CA CYS A 10 73.93 26.95 67.48
C CYS A 10 74.51 28.36 67.37
N ILE A 11 73.64 29.36 67.36
CA ILE A 11 73.89 30.61 68.09
C ILE A 11 73.06 30.52 69.36
N ALA A 12 73.62 29.79 70.32
CA ALA A 12 73.38 30.10 71.71
C ALA A 12 74.27 31.31 72.04
N CYS A 13 73.68 32.28 72.74
CA CYS A 13 74.31 33.31 73.55
C CYS A 13 74.84 34.57 72.82
N MET A 14 74.45 35.73 73.37
CA MET A 14 74.97 37.09 73.15
C MET A 14 74.18 38.03 72.22
N TYR A 15 72.92 38.27 72.58
CA TYR A 15 72.44 39.66 72.70
C TYR A 15 72.23 39.90 74.20
N GLU A 16 73.21 40.55 74.83
CA GLU A 16 73.02 41.17 76.14
C GLU A 16 71.92 42.21 76.00
N GLY A 17 70.84 41.97 76.74
CA GLY A 17 69.64 42.77 76.69
C GLY A 17 69.72 43.93 77.65
N ASP A 18 69.32 45.09 77.17
CA ASP A 18 68.73 46.14 77.99
C ASP A 18 67.60 46.79 77.19
N LEU A 19 66.37 46.30 77.42
CA LEU A 19 65.15 46.96 76.97
C LEU A 19 64.86 48.12 77.94
N SER A 20 65.38 49.28 77.60
CA SER A 20 65.02 50.55 78.25
C SER A 20 63.94 51.24 77.43
N TYR A 21 62.98 51.86 78.11
CA TYR A 21 62.02 52.75 77.47
C TYR A 21 62.06 54.12 78.14
N LEU A 22 61.92 55.16 77.32
CA LEU A 22 61.99 56.56 77.72
C LEU A 22 60.57 57.03 78.08
N ASP A 23 60.38 57.49 79.32
CA ASP A 23 59.13 58.14 79.73
C ASP A 23 59.14 59.60 79.26
N LEU A 24 58.29 59.91 78.29
CA LEU A 24 58.25 61.21 77.59
C LEU A 24 57.67 62.34 78.45
N ASP A 25 56.93 62.04 79.52
CA ASP A 25 56.29 63.05 80.37
C ASP A 25 57.23 63.53 81.50
N THR A 26 58.19 62.70 81.92
CA THR A 26 59.12 63.00 83.02
C THR A 26 60.58 63.10 82.60
N GLY A 27 60.90 62.70 81.36
CA GLY A 27 62.26 62.75 80.80
C GLY A 27 63.24 61.76 81.43
N ARG A 28 62.75 60.76 82.17
CA ARG A 28 63.59 59.72 82.81
C ARG A 28 63.62 58.45 81.97
N ILE A 29 64.80 57.87 81.84
CA ILE A 29 65.00 56.54 81.27
C ILE A 29 64.79 55.52 82.39
N PHE A 30 63.84 54.61 82.20
CA PHE A 30 63.65 53.48 83.10
C PHE A 30 64.25 52.22 82.47
N SER A 31 65.26 51.68 83.15
CA SER A 31 65.82 50.36 82.85
C SER A 31 65.03 49.35 83.67
N ALA A 32 64.24 48.51 83.01
CA ALA A 32 63.59 47.39 83.69
C ALA A 32 64.68 46.40 84.11
N ALA A 33 64.99 46.34 85.41
CA ALA A 33 65.78 45.26 85.94
C ALA A 33 65.04 43.95 85.63
N ARG A 34 65.63 43.10 84.79
CA ARG A 34 65.17 41.72 84.68
C ARG A 34 65.48 41.06 86.01
N GLU A 35 64.49 40.99 86.88
CA GLU A 35 64.46 39.93 87.87
C GLU A 35 64.52 38.63 87.06
N HIS A 36 65.59 37.87 87.28
CA HIS A 36 65.65 36.45 86.92
C HIS A 36 64.67 35.71 87.84
N ASP A 37 63.38 36.00 87.70
CA ASP A 37 62.36 35.06 88.11
C ASP A 37 62.49 33.91 87.14
N THR A 38 63.23 32.89 87.56
CA THR A 38 63.01 31.54 87.07
C THR A 38 61.52 31.28 87.25
N VAL A 39 60.75 31.36 86.15
CA VAL A 39 59.36 30.91 86.12
C VAL A 39 59.40 29.40 86.32
N THR A 40 59.48 28.99 87.58
CA THR A 40 59.32 27.60 88.00
C THR A 40 57.82 27.38 88.15
N LEU A 41 57.21 26.79 87.13
CA LEU A 41 55.87 26.22 87.26
C LEU A 41 55.90 25.25 88.45
N THR A 42 54.93 25.37 89.35
CA THR A 42 54.71 24.32 90.35
C THR A 42 54.33 23.02 89.62
N SER A 43 54.67 21.84 90.17
CA SER A 43 54.38 20.54 89.52
C SER A 43 52.93 20.46 89.03
N SER A 44 51.97 20.96 89.83
CA SER A 44 50.54 20.97 89.48
C SER A 44 50.18 21.85 88.29
N GLU A 45 50.86 22.99 88.10
CA GLU A 45 50.60 23.89 86.96
C GLU A 45 51.17 23.31 85.67
N PHE A 46 52.34 22.67 85.75
CA PHE A 46 52.94 21.93 84.65
C PHE A 46 52.07 20.73 84.24
N ASP A 47 51.57 19.95 85.19
CA ASP A 47 50.66 18.82 84.93
C ASP A 47 49.33 19.29 84.32
N THR A 48 48.83 20.45 84.72
CA THR A 48 47.63 21.05 84.10
C THR A 48 47.89 21.49 82.66
N LEU A 49 49.06 22.04 82.38
CA LEU A 49 49.48 22.42 81.03
C LEU A 49 49.64 21.18 80.14
N MET A 50 50.30 20.13 80.64
CA MET A 50 50.46 18.87 79.91
C MET A 50 49.12 18.19 79.63
N ASN A 51 48.20 18.15 80.59
CA ASN A 51 46.85 17.64 80.35
C ASN A 51 46.12 18.44 79.26
N LYS A 52 46.26 19.78 79.23
CA LYS A 52 45.70 20.62 78.14
C LYS A 52 46.37 20.33 76.80
N PHE A 53 47.67 20.06 76.80
CA PHE A 53 48.44 19.72 75.60
C PHE A 53 48.01 18.35 75.05
N ASP A 54 47.85 17.35 75.90
CA ASP A 54 47.31 16.04 75.53
C ASP A 54 45.88 16.16 75.00
N MET A 55 45.06 17.05 75.59
CA MET A 55 43.72 17.35 75.12
C MET A 55 43.72 18.04 73.74
N LEU A 56 44.65 18.95 73.51
CA LEU A 56 44.86 19.59 72.20
C LEU A 56 45.32 18.57 71.15
N GLN A 57 46.22 17.68 71.51
CA GLN A 57 46.71 16.62 70.64
C GLN A 57 45.59 15.65 70.27
N THR A 58 44.79 15.19 71.23
CA THR A 58 43.59 14.38 70.94
C THR A 58 42.54 15.12 70.12
N ASN A 59 42.39 16.44 70.29
CA ASN A 59 41.48 17.23 69.46
C ASN A 59 41.97 17.39 68.01
N LEU A 60 43.28 17.55 67.79
CA LEU A 60 43.86 17.57 66.44
C LEU A 60 43.67 16.23 65.71
N GLU A 61 43.84 15.10 66.41
CA GLU A 61 43.55 13.77 65.85
C GLU A 61 42.06 13.59 65.49
N LYS A 62 41.14 14.14 66.30
CA LYS A 62 39.71 14.13 65.97
C LYS A 62 39.40 14.95 64.72
N ILE A 63 40.03 16.13 64.56
CA ILE A 63 39.86 16.98 63.37
C ILE A 63 40.35 16.26 62.10
N ALA A 64 41.52 15.64 62.15
CA ALA A 64 42.05 14.86 61.02
C ALA A 64 41.12 13.69 60.63
N ASN A 65 40.48 13.05 61.61
CA ASN A 65 39.48 12.02 61.35
C ASN A 65 38.18 12.57 60.74
N ILE A 66 37.74 13.77 61.14
CA ILE A 66 36.57 14.44 60.55
C ILE A 66 36.84 14.79 59.09
N GLU A 67 38.01 15.33 58.76
CA GLU A 67 38.41 15.63 57.37
C GLU A 67 38.38 14.37 56.50
N LYS A 68 38.86 13.24 57.03
CA LYS A 68 38.77 11.94 56.35
C LYS A 68 37.33 11.48 56.16
N CYS A 69 36.43 11.78 57.10
CA CYS A 69 34.99 11.48 56.98
C CYS A 69 34.30 12.39 55.96
N ILE A 70 34.66 13.67 55.87
CA ILE A 70 34.14 14.60 54.84
C ILE A 70 34.50 14.09 53.43
N GLY A 71 35.75 13.66 53.21
CA GLY A 71 36.15 13.08 51.94
C GLY A 71 35.47 11.74 51.58
N LYS A 72 34.87 11.05 52.56
CA LYS A 72 33.99 9.89 52.32
C LYS A 72 32.57 10.33 51.96
N LEU A 73 32.08 11.43 52.55
CA LEU A 73 30.77 12.01 52.27
C LEU A 73 30.66 12.46 50.79
N ASP A 74 31.68 13.13 50.26
CA ASP A 74 31.74 13.51 48.82
C ASP A 74 31.64 12.30 47.87
N LYS A 75 32.10 11.12 48.30
CA LYS A 75 31.99 9.89 47.52
C LYS A 75 30.58 9.31 47.58
N LEU A 76 29.87 9.49 48.70
CA LEU A 76 28.46 9.13 48.85
C LEU A 76 27.58 9.99 47.96
N ASP A 77 27.79 11.31 47.90
CA ASP A 77 27.02 12.20 47.03
C ASP A 77 27.16 11.84 45.54
N LYS A 78 28.36 11.43 45.11
CA LYS A 78 28.59 10.92 43.74
C LYS A 78 27.86 9.59 43.49
N LEU A 79 27.76 8.75 44.51
CA LEU A 79 27.03 7.48 44.45
C LEU A 79 25.53 7.74 44.27
N ASP A 80 24.96 8.71 44.99
CA ASP A 80 23.56 9.10 44.85
C ASP A 80 23.27 9.65 43.44
N ALA A 81 24.16 10.48 42.89
CA ALA A 81 24.03 10.98 41.52
C ALA A 81 24.07 9.86 40.47
N ILE A 82 24.90 8.84 40.70
CA ILE A 82 24.95 7.64 39.86
C ILE A 82 23.65 6.84 40.00
N GLU A 83 23.14 6.65 41.22
CA GLU A 83 21.88 5.92 41.46
C GLU A 83 20.71 6.58 40.72
N ILE A 84 20.59 7.91 40.79
CA ILE A 84 19.56 8.67 40.06
C ILE A 84 19.71 8.45 38.55
N SER A 85 20.94 8.49 38.03
CA SER A 85 21.22 8.28 36.61
C SER A 85 20.86 6.86 36.16
N ILE A 86 21.14 5.84 36.98
CA ILE A 86 20.78 4.45 36.70
C ILE A 86 19.25 4.30 36.64
N LYS A 87 18.51 4.87 37.61
CA LYS A 87 17.04 4.83 37.60
C LYS A 87 16.45 5.50 36.36
N ASP A 88 17.01 6.64 35.93
CA ASP A 88 16.58 7.30 34.68
C ASP A 88 16.87 6.44 33.43
N ILE A 89 18.03 5.76 33.41
CA ILE A 89 18.37 4.82 32.34
C ILE A 89 17.39 3.64 32.31
N GLU A 90 17.04 3.05 33.45
CA GLU A 90 16.09 1.94 33.55
C GLU A 90 14.72 2.32 32.99
N VAL A 91 14.21 3.50 33.35
CA VAL A 91 12.93 4.01 32.82
C VAL A 91 12.99 4.19 31.30
N LYS A 92 14.07 4.77 30.78
CA LYS A 92 14.26 4.94 29.33
C LYS A 92 14.42 3.61 28.60
N LEU A 93 15.05 2.63 29.22
CA LEU A 93 15.19 1.28 28.67
C LEU A 93 13.81 0.60 28.58
N TYR A 94 13.01 0.70 29.64
CA TYR A 94 11.64 0.19 29.66
C TYR A 94 10.76 0.82 28.57
N ASP A 95 10.82 2.15 28.40
CA ASP A 95 10.07 2.84 27.34
C ASP A 95 10.52 2.38 25.94
N LYS A 96 11.84 2.26 25.72
CA LYS A 96 12.37 1.78 24.44
C LYS A 96 11.96 0.34 24.14
N ASP A 97 11.94 -0.54 25.13
CA ASP A 97 11.57 -1.94 24.96
C ASP A 97 10.08 -2.09 24.59
N HIS A 98 9.22 -1.30 25.22
CA HIS A 98 7.81 -1.18 24.81
C HIS A 98 7.64 -0.68 23.38
N ARG A 99 8.38 0.36 23.00
CA ARG A 99 8.35 0.88 21.63
C ARG A 99 8.84 -0.16 20.63
N PHE A 100 9.89 -0.92 20.97
CA PHE A 100 10.38 -2.02 20.14
C PHE A 100 9.31 -3.09 19.93
N THR A 101 8.66 -3.52 21.01
CA THR A 101 7.57 -4.52 20.95
C THR A 101 6.39 -4.02 20.11
N SER A 102 6.07 -2.72 20.20
CA SER A 102 5.03 -2.12 19.36
C SER A 102 5.43 -2.06 17.88
N VAL A 103 6.68 -1.73 17.58
CA VAL A 103 7.19 -1.69 16.20
C VAL A 103 7.18 -3.09 15.61
N GLU A 104 7.63 -4.10 16.35
CA GLU A 104 7.62 -5.50 15.91
C GLU A 104 6.21 -5.97 15.54
N LYS A 105 5.21 -5.69 16.39
CA LYS A 105 3.80 -5.99 16.08
C LYS A 105 3.32 -5.32 14.79
N ASN A 106 3.68 -4.05 14.60
CA ASN A 106 3.29 -3.32 13.40
C ASN A 106 3.99 -3.87 12.15
N THR A 107 5.26 -4.25 12.25
CA THR A 107 6.01 -4.87 11.15
C THR A 107 5.39 -6.21 10.76
N ASN A 108 5.04 -7.05 11.74
CA ASN A 108 4.38 -8.34 11.47
C ASN A 108 3.01 -8.16 10.80
N ALA A 109 2.23 -7.16 11.23
CA ALA A 109 0.96 -6.83 10.59
C ALA A 109 1.17 -6.32 9.15
N LEU A 110 2.23 -5.54 8.92
CA LEU A 110 2.58 -5.04 7.59
C LEU A 110 3.01 -6.17 6.65
N GLU A 111 3.83 -7.11 7.13
CA GLU A 111 4.23 -8.31 6.38
C GLU A 111 3.02 -9.18 6.01
N SER A 112 2.09 -9.40 6.96
CA SER A 112 0.85 -10.13 6.67
C SER A 112 -0.01 -9.42 5.62
N THR A 113 -0.06 -8.09 5.65
CA THR A 113 -0.82 -7.30 4.66
C THR A 113 -0.15 -7.34 3.29
N ALA A 114 1.18 -7.28 3.25
CA ALA A 114 1.96 -7.39 2.01
C ALA A 114 1.78 -8.76 1.35
N GLN A 115 1.79 -9.84 2.15
CA GLN A 115 1.53 -11.18 1.66
C GLN A 115 0.11 -11.30 1.07
N PHE A 116 -0.90 -10.80 1.79
CA PHE A 116 -2.28 -10.78 1.31
C PHE A 116 -2.41 -10.03 -0.03
N LEU A 117 -1.80 -8.85 -0.14
CA LEU A 117 -1.81 -8.07 -1.39
C LEU A 117 -1.10 -8.79 -2.55
N SER A 118 -0.03 -9.53 -2.25
CA SER A 118 0.68 -10.34 -3.25
C SER A 118 -0.22 -11.45 -3.80
N ASP A 119 -0.92 -12.18 -2.92
CA ASP A 119 -1.81 -13.28 -3.30
C ASP A 119 -3.02 -12.78 -4.11
N GLU A 120 -3.60 -11.64 -3.72
CA GLU A 120 -4.65 -10.97 -4.47
C GLU A 120 -4.16 -10.50 -5.85
N TYR A 121 -2.95 -9.93 -5.93
CA TYR A 121 -2.37 -9.50 -7.19
C TYR A 121 -2.18 -10.67 -8.17
N ASP A 122 -1.67 -11.80 -7.71
CA ASP A 122 -1.50 -13.00 -8.54
C ASP A 122 -2.84 -13.56 -9.02
N THR A 123 -3.88 -13.49 -8.16
CA THR A 123 -5.24 -13.88 -8.52
C THR A 123 -5.81 -12.98 -9.61
N VAL A 124 -5.70 -11.66 -9.46
CA VAL A 124 -6.14 -10.67 -10.46
C VAL A 124 -5.41 -10.88 -11.78
N LYS A 125 -4.09 -11.07 -11.74
CA LYS A 125 -3.26 -11.30 -12.93
C LYS A 125 -3.68 -12.57 -13.68
N LYS A 126 -3.99 -13.66 -12.96
CA LYS A 126 -4.49 -14.90 -13.55
C LYS A 126 -5.85 -14.68 -14.21
N ASN A 127 -6.78 -14.03 -13.53
CA ASN A 127 -8.11 -13.72 -14.05
C ASN A 127 -8.03 -12.84 -15.30
N GLN A 128 -7.17 -11.82 -15.30
CA GLN A 128 -6.97 -10.95 -16.45
C GLN A 128 -6.42 -11.72 -17.66
N SER A 129 -5.47 -12.64 -17.44
CA SER A 129 -4.95 -13.51 -18.50
C SER A 129 -6.03 -14.39 -19.12
N GLU A 130 -6.90 -14.97 -18.28
CA GLU A 130 -8.00 -15.82 -18.73
C GLU A 130 -9.08 -15.02 -19.49
N GLN A 131 -9.45 -13.83 -18.99
CA GLN A 131 -10.35 -12.91 -19.69
C GLN A 131 -9.80 -12.50 -21.05
N ASN A 132 -8.50 -12.21 -21.16
CA ASN A 132 -7.88 -11.87 -22.44
C ASN A 132 -7.91 -13.03 -23.44
N LYS A 133 -7.77 -14.28 -22.98
CA LYS A 133 -7.92 -15.46 -23.84
C LYS A 133 -9.35 -15.59 -24.34
N GLN A 134 -10.34 -15.49 -23.45
CA GLN A 134 -11.75 -15.53 -23.82
C GLN A 134 -12.11 -14.42 -24.81
N LEU A 135 -11.58 -13.20 -24.60
CA LEU A 135 -11.82 -12.08 -25.49
C LEU A 135 -11.21 -12.30 -26.88
N ALA A 136 -10.02 -12.90 -26.97
CA ALA A 136 -9.42 -13.28 -28.24
C ALA A 136 -10.24 -14.35 -28.98
N GLU A 137 -10.75 -15.36 -28.25
CA GLU A 137 -11.63 -16.40 -28.81
C GLU A 137 -12.94 -15.80 -29.33
N HIS A 138 -13.63 -14.99 -28.52
CA HIS A 138 -14.85 -14.31 -28.94
C HIS A 138 -14.63 -13.38 -30.13
N SER A 139 -13.52 -12.65 -30.17
CA SER A 139 -13.17 -11.80 -31.32
C SER A 139 -13.00 -12.62 -32.60
N LYS A 140 -12.38 -13.79 -32.51
CA LYS A 140 -12.25 -14.72 -33.63
C LYS A 140 -13.61 -15.24 -34.08
N THR A 141 -14.47 -15.70 -33.17
CA THR A 141 -15.82 -16.19 -33.50
C THR A 141 -16.67 -15.10 -34.17
N ILE A 142 -16.60 -13.85 -33.68
CA ILE A 142 -17.33 -12.73 -34.29
C ILE A 142 -16.81 -12.47 -35.71
N HIS A 143 -15.50 -12.55 -35.93
CA HIS A 143 -14.92 -12.40 -37.26
C HIS A 143 -15.41 -13.50 -38.20
N ASP A 144 -15.34 -14.77 -37.77
CA ASP A 144 -15.78 -15.92 -38.56
C ASP A 144 -17.27 -15.79 -38.93
N LEU A 145 -18.14 -15.46 -37.96
CA LEU A 145 -19.57 -15.23 -38.19
C LEU A 145 -19.84 -14.03 -39.11
N SER A 146 -19.01 -12.99 -39.05
CA SER A 146 -19.12 -11.85 -39.96
C SER A 146 -18.78 -12.24 -41.39
N THR A 147 -17.75 -13.07 -41.59
CA THR A 147 -17.38 -13.57 -42.92
C THR A 147 -18.45 -14.49 -43.49
N GLU A 148 -18.99 -15.41 -42.68
CA GLU A 148 -20.07 -16.30 -43.08
C GLU A 148 -21.33 -15.52 -43.48
N ASN A 149 -21.73 -14.53 -42.69
CA ASN A 149 -22.86 -13.66 -43.02
C ASN A 149 -22.68 -12.92 -44.36
N GLN A 150 -21.45 -12.53 -44.70
CA GLN A 150 -21.18 -11.88 -45.98
C GLN A 150 -21.36 -12.87 -47.15
N CYS A 151 -20.81 -14.08 -47.03
CA CYS A 151 -21.00 -15.15 -48.02
C CYS A 151 -22.48 -15.52 -48.21
N LEU A 152 -23.25 -15.57 -47.12
CA LEU A 152 -24.68 -15.85 -47.18
C LEU A 152 -25.46 -14.74 -47.89
N LYS A 153 -25.12 -13.47 -47.66
CA LYS A 153 -25.74 -12.34 -48.37
C LYS A 153 -25.46 -12.40 -49.88
N GLU A 154 -24.23 -12.71 -50.27
CA GLU A 154 -23.85 -12.87 -51.67
C GLU A 154 -24.61 -14.04 -52.32
N SER A 155 -24.70 -15.18 -51.62
CA SER A 155 -25.46 -16.34 -52.08
C SER A 155 -26.95 -16.03 -52.23
N LEU A 156 -27.53 -15.27 -51.30
CA LEU A 156 -28.94 -14.88 -51.37
C LEU A 156 -29.22 -13.98 -52.58
N MET A 157 -28.31 -13.05 -52.88
CA MET A 157 -28.44 -12.18 -54.05
C MET A 157 -28.38 -12.99 -55.36
N ASP A 158 -27.49 -13.98 -55.43
CA ASP A 158 -27.41 -14.87 -56.60
C ASP A 158 -28.69 -15.70 -56.78
N ILE A 159 -29.23 -16.29 -55.70
CA ILE A 159 -30.49 -17.02 -55.75
C ILE A 159 -31.65 -16.11 -56.21
N GLN A 160 -31.72 -14.87 -55.71
CA GLN A 160 -32.74 -13.91 -56.12
C GLN A 160 -32.62 -13.56 -57.61
N TYR A 161 -31.40 -13.41 -58.11
CA TYR A 161 -31.14 -13.19 -59.52
C TYR A 161 -31.61 -14.37 -60.38
N GLN A 162 -31.22 -15.60 -60.01
CA GLN A 162 -31.64 -16.82 -60.69
C GLN A 162 -33.18 -16.98 -60.68
N TYR A 163 -33.82 -16.68 -59.55
CA TYR A 163 -35.29 -16.70 -59.45
C TYR A 163 -35.95 -15.74 -60.45
N CYS A 164 -35.44 -14.52 -60.57
CA CYS A 164 -35.96 -13.54 -61.53
C CYS A 164 -35.81 -14.04 -62.98
N GLN A 165 -34.68 -14.66 -63.31
CA GLN A 165 -34.46 -15.25 -64.64
C GLN A 165 -35.44 -16.38 -64.93
N ILE A 166 -35.56 -17.35 -64.01
CA ILE A 166 -36.47 -18.49 -64.15
C ILE A 166 -37.92 -18.02 -64.28
N LYS A 167 -38.33 -17.06 -63.44
CA LYS A 167 -39.68 -16.48 -63.52
C LYS A 167 -39.96 -15.86 -64.88
N THR A 168 -39.00 -15.13 -65.43
CA THR A 168 -39.13 -14.50 -66.75
C THR A 168 -39.23 -15.56 -67.86
N GLN A 169 -38.37 -16.58 -67.82
CA GLN A 169 -38.39 -17.68 -68.78
C GLN A 169 -39.69 -18.48 -68.71
N LEU A 170 -40.21 -18.73 -67.51
CA LEU A 170 -41.49 -19.42 -67.31
C LEU A 170 -42.64 -18.63 -67.90
N LEU A 171 -42.68 -17.31 -67.68
CA LEU A 171 -43.71 -16.44 -68.27
C LEU A 171 -43.64 -16.43 -69.79
N ASP A 172 -42.45 -16.28 -70.38
CA ASP A 172 -42.27 -16.33 -71.84
C ASP A 172 -42.72 -17.69 -72.40
N SER A 173 -42.30 -18.79 -71.77
CA SER A 173 -42.71 -20.14 -72.15
C SER A 173 -44.23 -20.30 -72.10
N LYS A 174 -44.88 -19.84 -71.02
CA LYS A 174 -46.33 -19.94 -70.87
C LYS A 174 -47.07 -19.10 -71.91
N CYS A 175 -46.60 -17.89 -72.20
CA CYS A 175 -47.16 -17.03 -73.24
C CYS A 175 -47.03 -17.67 -74.63
N ARG A 176 -45.93 -18.36 -74.92
CA ARG A 176 -45.74 -19.09 -76.19
C ARG A 176 -46.66 -20.31 -76.27
N GLU A 177 -46.79 -21.08 -75.20
CA GLU A 177 -47.67 -22.25 -75.13
C GLU A 177 -49.15 -21.86 -75.29
N MET A 178 -49.55 -20.74 -74.69
CA MET A 178 -50.93 -20.24 -74.77
C MET A 178 -51.23 -19.43 -76.03
N ARG A 179 -50.25 -19.18 -76.90
CA ARG A 179 -50.38 -18.27 -78.05
C ARG A 179 -51.55 -18.63 -78.97
N ASP A 180 -51.72 -19.93 -79.20
CA ASP A 180 -52.70 -20.45 -80.15
C ASP A 180 -54.02 -20.82 -79.46
N ASN A 181 -54.10 -20.64 -78.14
CA ASN A 181 -55.31 -20.90 -77.37
C ASN A 181 -56.24 -19.69 -77.46
N LEU A 182 -57.49 -19.94 -77.84
CA LEU A 182 -58.57 -18.96 -77.80
C LEU A 182 -59.43 -19.21 -76.57
N VAL A 183 -59.71 -18.14 -75.82
CA VAL A 183 -60.62 -18.19 -74.67
C VAL A 183 -61.94 -17.58 -75.10
N PHE A 184 -62.99 -18.40 -75.11
CA PHE A 184 -64.35 -17.96 -75.34
C PHE A 184 -65.04 -17.82 -73.99
N THR A 185 -65.63 -16.66 -73.74
CA THR A 185 -66.37 -16.37 -72.51
C THR A 185 -67.83 -16.09 -72.83
N ASN A 186 -68.71 -16.23 -71.82
CA ASN A 186 -70.15 -16.00 -71.95
C ASN A 186 -70.83 -16.92 -72.97
N ILE A 187 -70.49 -18.21 -72.96
CA ILE A 187 -71.23 -19.27 -73.66
C ILE A 187 -72.13 -19.95 -72.63
N ASP A 188 -73.42 -20.08 -72.95
CA ASP A 188 -74.38 -20.76 -72.09
C ASP A 188 -74.06 -22.25 -72.01
N GLU A 189 -74.08 -22.82 -70.80
CA GLU A 189 -73.77 -24.23 -70.57
C GLU A 189 -74.91 -25.13 -71.06
N ILE A 190 -74.63 -26.01 -72.03
CA ILE A 190 -75.61 -26.97 -72.56
C ILE A 190 -75.25 -28.39 -72.12
N LEU A 191 -75.91 -28.85 -71.06
CA LEU A 191 -75.67 -30.16 -70.47
C LEU A 191 -76.46 -31.26 -71.20
N ASN A 192 -75.75 -32.22 -71.77
CA ASN A 192 -76.29 -33.47 -72.29
C ASN A 192 -76.22 -34.56 -71.21
N THR A 193 -77.14 -35.51 -71.23
CA THR A 193 -77.13 -36.66 -70.32
C THR A 193 -76.78 -37.91 -71.09
N ASN A 194 -75.74 -38.64 -70.67
CA ASN A 194 -75.38 -39.91 -71.31
C ASN A 194 -76.34 -41.04 -70.91
N ALA A 195 -76.21 -42.21 -71.55
CA ALA A 195 -77.03 -43.39 -71.28
C ALA A 195 -76.95 -43.92 -69.82
N TYR A 196 -75.99 -43.43 -69.03
CA TYR A 196 -75.78 -43.78 -67.62
C TYR A 196 -76.24 -42.67 -66.66
N GLY A 197 -76.95 -41.64 -67.14
CA GLY A 197 -77.44 -40.53 -66.32
C GLY A 197 -76.39 -39.49 -65.93
N LYS A 198 -75.16 -39.58 -66.45
CA LYS A 198 -74.10 -38.60 -66.17
C LYS A 198 -74.22 -37.42 -67.14
N GLN A 199 -74.27 -36.22 -66.57
CA GLN A 199 -74.28 -34.98 -67.33
C GLN A 199 -72.88 -34.67 -67.89
N TYR A 200 -72.81 -34.23 -69.14
CA TYR A 200 -71.60 -33.74 -69.80
C TYR A 200 -71.97 -32.71 -70.86
N GLU A 201 -71.11 -31.73 -71.09
CA GLU A 201 -71.23 -30.82 -72.23
C GLU A 201 -70.34 -31.33 -73.38
N ASN A 202 -70.82 -31.21 -74.61
CA ASN A 202 -69.98 -31.42 -75.78
C ASN A 202 -69.44 -30.08 -76.27
N THR A 203 -68.41 -29.58 -75.57
CA THR A 203 -67.86 -28.24 -75.76
C THR A 203 -67.33 -28.00 -77.18
N GLU A 204 -66.85 -29.04 -77.86
CA GLU A 204 -66.38 -28.95 -79.25
C GLU A 204 -67.53 -28.70 -80.24
N ASN A 205 -68.66 -29.41 -80.07
CA ASN A 205 -69.85 -29.20 -80.91
C ASN A 205 -70.45 -27.82 -80.69
N VAL A 206 -70.62 -27.42 -79.42
CA VAL A 206 -71.16 -26.09 -79.06
C VAL A 206 -70.30 -24.98 -79.70
N LEU A 207 -68.97 -25.11 -79.62
CA LEU A 207 -68.08 -24.12 -80.23
C LEU A 207 -68.14 -24.14 -81.77
N SER A 208 -68.22 -25.32 -82.39
CA SER A 208 -68.35 -25.48 -83.85
C SER A 208 -69.62 -24.82 -84.39
N GLU A 209 -70.75 -24.98 -83.69
CA GLU A 209 -72.02 -24.34 -84.03
C GLU A 209 -71.92 -22.82 -83.92
N ILE A 210 -71.29 -22.29 -82.86
CA ILE A 210 -71.09 -20.84 -82.70
C ILE A 210 -70.22 -20.26 -83.82
N LEU A 211 -69.10 -20.91 -84.16
CA LEU A 211 -68.19 -20.42 -85.19
C LEU A 211 -68.81 -20.46 -86.59
N SER A 212 -69.58 -21.51 -86.91
CA SER A 212 -70.30 -21.60 -88.18
C SER A 212 -71.46 -20.61 -88.27
N ALA A 213 -72.25 -20.44 -87.20
CA ALA A 213 -73.40 -19.56 -87.18
C ALA A 213 -73.01 -18.07 -87.18
N ARG A 214 -71.99 -17.69 -86.39
CA ARG A 214 -71.63 -16.27 -86.21
C ARG A 214 -70.53 -15.79 -87.14
N LEU A 215 -69.58 -16.66 -87.49
CA LEU A 215 -68.40 -16.29 -88.28
C LEU A 215 -68.35 -16.96 -89.65
N HIS A 216 -69.30 -17.86 -89.96
CA HIS A 216 -69.36 -18.61 -91.22
C HIS A 216 -68.10 -19.43 -91.52
N LEU A 217 -67.39 -19.85 -90.47
CA LEU A 217 -66.23 -20.72 -90.59
C LEU A 217 -66.67 -22.18 -90.51
N THR A 218 -66.27 -23.00 -91.49
CA THR A 218 -66.52 -24.44 -91.55
C THR A 218 -65.20 -25.22 -91.59
N ASP A 219 -65.23 -26.51 -91.28
CA ASP A 219 -64.06 -27.42 -91.29
C ASP A 219 -62.90 -27.04 -90.36
N ILE A 220 -63.20 -26.45 -89.19
CA ILE A 220 -62.21 -26.14 -88.16
C ILE A 220 -61.79 -27.43 -87.46
N LYS A 221 -60.47 -27.64 -87.30
CA LYS A 221 -59.91 -28.72 -86.48
C LYS A 221 -59.48 -28.18 -85.14
N PHE A 222 -60.06 -28.72 -84.06
CA PHE A 222 -59.62 -28.42 -82.72
C PHE A 222 -58.59 -29.45 -82.26
N GLU A 223 -57.47 -28.99 -81.69
CA GLU A 223 -56.50 -29.89 -81.06
C GLU A 223 -56.99 -30.33 -79.67
N ARG A 224 -57.56 -29.39 -78.90
CA ARG A 224 -58.18 -29.66 -77.61
C ARG A 224 -59.19 -28.55 -77.27
N VAL A 225 -60.40 -28.95 -76.85
CA VAL A 225 -61.41 -28.04 -76.30
C VAL A 225 -61.77 -28.52 -74.90
N HIS A 226 -61.81 -27.61 -73.94
CA HIS A 226 -62.27 -27.90 -72.59
C HIS A 226 -62.83 -26.63 -71.97
N GLN A 227 -63.78 -26.81 -71.06
CA GLN A 227 -64.21 -25.76 -70.16
C GLN A 227 -63.13 -25.57 -69.08
N CYS A 228 -62.78 -24.30 -68.81
CA CYS A 228 -61.82 -23.89 -67.79
C CYS A 228 -62.53 -23.26 -66.60
#